data_AF-A0A373FAE2-F1
#
_entry.id   AF-A0A373FAE2-F1
#
_cell.length_a   1.000
_cell.length_b   1.000
_cell.length_c   1.000
_cell.angle_alpha   90.00
_cell.angle_beta   90.00
_cell.angle_gamma   90.00
#
_symmetry.space_group_name_H-M   'P 1'
#
loop_
_entity.id
_entity.type
_entity.pdbx_description
1 polymer ?
#
loop_
_entity_poly.entity_id
_entity_poly.type
_entity_poly.pdbx_seq_one_letter_code
_entity_poly.pdbx_strand_id
1 'polypeptide(L)'
;MSSTATSPDMATLLAERTMEKYAQAYFPRLNQVSLSFRGDRAEKYGYDKIRPLGEARNLGNNVVAVEGMSHKTGATNLYRIECNSWNLIEALEVLEELSPPRMG
;
A
#
# COMPACT_ATOMS: atom_id res chain seq x y z
N MET A 1 -25.66 9.39 30.05
CA MET A 1 -24.35 9.38 29.35
C MET A 1 -24.59 8.85 27.96
N SER A 2 -24.79 9.75 26.99
CA SER A 2 -24.95 9.36 25.58
C SER A 2 -23.61 9.51 24.89
N SER A 3 -22.95 8.37 24.63
CA SER A 3 -21.76 8.32 23.80
C SER A 3 -22.19 8.54 22.35
N THR A 4 -22.03 9.76 21.84
CA THR A 4 -22.13 10.02 20.39
C THR A 4 -20.91 9.42 19.73
N ALA A 5 -21.06 8.23 19.13
CA ALA A 5 -20.06 7.70 18.21
C ALA A 5 -19.89 8.71 17.08
N THR A 6 -18.75 9.40 17.03
CA THR A 6 -18.41 10.29 15.94
C THR A 6 -18.15 9.42 14.71
N SER A 7 -18.88 9.65 13.62
CA SER A 7 -18.62 8.96 12.36
C SER A 7 -17.14 9.11 11.99
N PRO A 8 -16.45 8.02 11.57
CA PRO A 8 -15.04 8.12 11.20
C PRO A 8 -14.87 9.13 10.07
N ASP A 9 -13.77 9.88 10.09
CA ASP A 9 -13.46 10.75 8.96
C ASP A 9 -13.17 9.94 7.69
N MET A 10 -13.26 10.60 6.54
CA MET A 10 -13.09 9.93 5.24
C MET A 10 -11.72 9.25 5.09
N ALA A 11 -10.68 9.78 5.73
CA ALA A 11 -9.35 9.21 5.68
C ALA A 11 -9.27 7.89 6.47
N THR A 12 -9.95 7.83 7.61
CA THR A 12 -10.06 6.62 8.43
C THR A 12 -10.78 5.52 7.67
N LEU A 13 -11.94 5.84 7.07
CA LEU A 13 -12.71 4.88 6.25
C LEU A 13 -11.90 4.37 5.06
N LEU A 14 -11.11 5.24 4.43
CA LEU A 14 -10.26 4.87 3.31
C LEU A 14 -9.12 3.94 3.72
N ALA A 15 -8.49 4.20 4.87
CA ALA A 15 -7.46 3.33 5.43
C ALA A 15 -8.02 1.95 5.79
N GLU A 16 -9.18 1.90 6.45
CA GLU A 16 -9.89 0.65 6.78
C GLU A 16 -10.23 -0.14 5.51
N ARG A 17 -10.84 0.51 4.51
CA ARG A 17 -11.15 -0.12 3.22
C ARG A 17 -9.90 -0.62 2.50
N THR A 18 -8.79 0.11 2.60
CA THR A 18 -7.51 -0.29 1.99
C THR A 18 -6.97 -1.56 2.65
N MET A 19 -6.94 -1.59 3.98
CA MET A 19 -6.52 -2.77 4.76
C MET A 19 -7.38 -3.99 4.43
N GLU A 20 -8.70 -3.83 4.49
CA GLU A 20 -9.65 -4.91 4.24
C GLU A 20 -9.51 -5.45 2.80
N LYS A 21 -9.52 -4.56 1.81
CA LYS A 21 -9.38 -4.95 0.41
C LYS A 21 -8.06 -5.67 0.14
N TYR A 22 -6.97 -5.16 0.71
CA TYR A 22 -5.65 -5.76 0.55
C TYR A 22 -5.62 -7.18 1.13
N ALA A 23 -6.08 -7.34 2.38
CA ALA A 23 -6.09 -8.63 3.08
C ALA A 23 -6.98 -9.67 2.38
N GLN A 24 -8.11 -9.27 1.80
CA GLN A 24 -9.04 -10.19 1.14
C GLN A 24 -8.62 -10.55 -0.29
N ALA A 25 -8.12 -9.59 -1.07
CA ALA A 25 -7.96 -9.76 -2.52
C ALA A 25 -6.51 -9.82 -3.01
N TYR A 26 -5.57 -9.21 -2.30
CA TYR A 26 -4.18 -9.07 -2.74
C TYR A 26 -3.24 -10.00 -1.97
N PHE A 27 -3.30 -10.01 -0.63
CA PHE A 27 -2.41 -10.81 0.21
C PHE A 27 -2.49 -12.34 -0.05
N PRO A 28 -3.68 -12.96 -0.25
CA PRO A 28 -3.75 -14.39 -0.56
C PRO A 28 -3.14 -14.75 -1.93
N ARG A 29 -2.82 -13.74 -2.76
CA ARG A 29 -2.34 -13.88 -4.14
C ARG A 29 -1.03 -13.13 -4.38
N LEU A 30 -0.20 -12.91 -3.34
CA LEU A 30 1.06 -12.16 -3.43
C LEU A 30 1.92 -12.51 -4.65
N ASN A 31 2.00 -13.79 -5.01
CA ASN A 31 2.81 -14.27 -6.14
C ASN A 31 2.18 -14.03 -7.53
N GLN A 32 0.97 -13.49 -7.59
CA GLN A 32 0.19 -13.30 -8.83
C GLN A 32 -0.23 -11.84 -9.06
N VAL A 33 -0.08 -10.97 -8.05
CA VAL A 33 -0.53 -9.59 -8.11
C VAL A 33 0.65 -8.63 -8.21
N SER A 34 0.43 -7.52 -8.92
CA SER A 34 1.32 -6.36 -8.92
C SER A 34 0.49 -5.11 -8.67
N LEU A 35 1.03 -4.16 -7.92
CA LEU A 35 0.42 -2.85 -7.71
C LEU A 35 1.04 -1.87 -8.69
N SER A 36 0.20 -1.20 -9.47
CA SER A 36 0.64 -0.03 -10.25
C SER A 36 0.72 1.19 -9.33
N PHE A 37 1.60 2.13 -9.66
CA PHE A 37 1.49 3.47 -9.11
C PHE A 37 0.22 4.15 -9.62
N ARG A 38 -0.42 4.95 -8.76
CA ARG A 38 -1.58 5.76 -9.11
C ARG A 38 -1.26 6.66 -10.31
N GLY A 39 -2.24 6.86 -11.19
CA GLY A 39 -2.02 7.51 -12.49
C GLY A 39 -1.33 8.88 -12.43
N ASP A 40 -1.68 9.71 -11.45
CA ASP A 40 -1.07 11.04 -11.20
C ASP A 40 0.37 10.97 -10.66
N ARG A 41 0.84 9.79 -10.26
CA ARG A 41 2.18 9.53 -9.74
C ARG A 41 3.00 8.62 -10.66
N ALA A 42 2.37 7.92 -11.58
CA ALA A 42 3.01 6.88 -12.38
C ALA A 42 4.24 7.41 -13.12
N GLU A 43 4.17 8.58 -13.76
CA GLU A 43 5.30 9.17 -14.49
C GLU A 43 6.50 9.47 -13.58
N LYS A 44 6.27 9.98 -12.36
CA LYS A 44 7.34 10.22 -11.36
C LYS A 44 8.10 8.93 -11.04
N TYR A 45 7.42 7.80 -11.02
CA TYR A 45 8.01 6.47 -10.78
C TYR A 45 8.27 5.71 -12.09
N GLY A 46 8.27 6.41 -13.23
CA GLY A 46 8.53 5.86 -14.55
C GLY A 46 7.57 4.72 -14.97
N TYR A 47 6.33 4.68 -14.50
CA TYR A 47 5.38 3.59 -14.71
C TYR A 47 5.87 2.23 -14.19
N ASP A 48 6.61 2.24 -13.09
CA ASP A 48 6.98 1.02 -12.38
C ASP A 48 5.75 0.31 -11.78
N LYS A 49 5.96 -0.95 -11.39
CA LYS A 49 5.01 -1.77 -10.65
C LYS A 49 5.71 -2.39 -9.45
N ILE A 50 4.94 -2.65 -8.41
CA ILE A 50 5.44 -3.23 -7.17
C ILE A 50 4.87 -4.63 -7.02
N ARG A 51 5.73 -5.61 -6.78
CA ARG A 51 5.35 -6.91 -6.26
C ARG A 51 5.30 -6.80 -4.74
N PRO A 52 4.12 -6.89 -4.10
CA PRO A 52 4.08 -6.88 -2.64
C PRO A 52 4.75 -8.14 -2.06
N LEU A 53 5.31 -8.02 -0.87
CA LEU A 53 6.10 -9.09 -0.24
C LEU A 53 5.46 -9.64 1.04
N GLY A 54 4.41 -9.01 1.56
CA GLY A 54 3.80 -9.40 2.82
C GLY A 54 2.47 -8.71 3.10
N GLU A 55 2.04 -8.78 4.35
CA GLU A 55 0.82 -8.11 4.80
C GLU A 55 0.96 -6.58 4.76
N ALA A 56 -0.14 -5.90 4.45
CA ALA A 56 -0.23 -4.46 4.64
C ALA A 56 -0.31 -4.13 6.14
N ARG A 57 0.25 -2.99 6.53
CA ARG A 57 0.25 -2.48 7.91
C ARG A 57 -0.26 -1.05 7.92
N ASN A 58 -1.05 -0.70 8.94
CA ASN A 58 -1.37 0.70 9.21
C ASN A 58 -0.27 1.29 10.10
N LEU A 59 0.44 2.30 9.58
CA LEU A 59 1.55 2.97 10.27
C LEU A 59 1.09 4.11 11.19
N GLY A 60 -0.23 4.28 11.37
CA GLY A 60 -0.83 5.43 12.03
C GLY A 60 -1.15 6.56 11.05
N ASN A 61 -1.94 7.54 11.51
CA ASN A 61 -2.37 8.70 10.71
C ASN A 61 -2.98 8.32 9.35
N ASN A 62 -3.73 7.22 9.29
CA ASN A 62 -4.39 6.70 8.09
C ASN A 62 -3.43 6.30 6.94
N VAL A 63 -2.15 6.06 7.25
CA VAL A 63 -1.15 5.57 6.29
C VAL A 63 -1.14 4.06 6.28
N VAL A 64 -1.62 3.46 5.20
CA VAL A 64 -1.50 2.02 4.95
C VAL A 64 -0.30 1.77 4.06
N ALA A 65 0.57 0.85 4.47
CA ALA A 65 1.81 0.56 3.77
C ALA A 65 2.03 -0.94 3.58
N VAL A 66 2.85 -1.28 2.58
CA VAL A 66 3.28 -2.66 2.32
C VAL A 66 4.75 -2.68 1.92
N GLU A 67 5.47 -3.68 2.40
CA GLU A 67 6.80 -4.00 1.87
C GLU A 67 6.64 -4.55 0.46
N GLY A 68 7.37 -4.00 -0.51
CA GLY A 68 7.25 -4.36 -1.90
C GLY A 68 8.60 -4.37 -2.61
N MET A 69 8.68 -5.08 -3.71
CA MET A 69 9.83 -5.07 -4.60
C MET A 69 9.48 -4.35 -5.90
N SER A 70 10.27 -3.35 -6.29
CA SER A 70 10.18 -2.72 -7.60
C SER A 70 10.41 -3.74 -8.71
N HIS A 71 9.56 -3.73 -9.73
CA HIS A 71 9.76 -4.56 -10.92
C HIS A 71 10.92 -4.05 -11.78
N LYS A 72 11.20 -2.74 -11.76
CA LYS A 72 12.27 -2.13 -12.54
C LYS A 72 13.64 -2.24 -11.90
N THR A 73 13.74 -1.95 -10.61
CA THR A 73 15.05 -1.86 -9.93
C THR A 73 15.37 -3.09 -9.10
N GLY A 74 14.37 -3.91 -8.77
CA GLY A 74 14.53 -5.01 -7.80
C GLY A 74 14.70 -4.54 -6.36
N ALA A 75 14.71 -3.23 -6.10
CA ALA A 75 14.84 -2.68 -4.75
C ALA A 75 13.59 -3.02 -3.92
N THR A 76 13.83 -3.35 -2.65
CA THR A 76 12.76 -3.54 -1.68
C THR A 76 12.54 -2.23 -0.93
N ASN A 77 11.30 -1.76 -0.87
CA ASN A 77 10.93 -0.54 -0.18
C ASN A 77 9.63 -0.73 0.59
N LEU A 78 9.35 0.18 1.52
CA LEU A 78 8.04 0.35 2.12
C LEU A 78 7.23 1.34 1.26
N TYR A 79 6.12 0.87 0.70
CA TYR A 79 5.26 1.67 -0.17
C TYR A 79 3.96 2.01 0.53
N ARG A 80 3.54 3.28 0.44
CA ARG A 80 2.17 3.66 0.79
C ARG A 80 1.22 3.17 -0.29
N ILE A 81 0.12 2.55 0.13
CA ILE A 81 -0.93 2.04 -0.74
C ILE A 81 -2.30 2.59 -0.36
N GLU A 82 -3.22 2.62 -1.32
CA GLU A 82 -4.60 3.07 -1.11
C GLU A 82 -5.55 2.32 -2.03
N CYS A 83 -6.77 2.07 -1.56
CA CYS A 83 -7.86 1.55 -2.35
C CYS A 83 -8.60 2.69 -3.05
N ASN A 84 -8.55 2.73 -4.39
CA ASN A 84 -9.18 3.80 -5.15
C ASN A 84 -10.71 3.63 -5.28
N SER A 85 -11.35 4.59 -5.95
CA SER A 85 -12.81 4.59 -6.16
C SER A 85 -13.32 3.39 -6.96
N TRP A 86 -12.48 2.76 -7.79
CA TRP A 86 -12.78 1.52 -8.52
C TRP A 86 -12.49 0.24 -7.75
N ASN A 87 -12.16 0.35 -6.45
CA ASN A 87 -11.88 -0.78 -5.58
C ASN A 87 -10.60 -1.56 -5.96
N LEU A 88 -9.61 -0.87 -6.52
CA LEU A 88 -8.27 -1.39 -6.82
C LEU A 88 -7.26 -0.81 -5.83
N ILE A 89 -6.27 -1.61 -5.43
CA ILE A 89 -5.12 -1.14 -4.65
C ILE A 89 -4.06 -0.58 -5.59
N GLU A 90 -3.60 0.64 -5.31
CA GLU A 90 -2.54 1.34 -6.03
C GLU A 90 -1.47 1.81 -5.05
N ALA A 91 -0.23 1.95 -5.54
CA ALA A 91 0.85 2.57 -4.79
C ALA A 91 0.88 4.09 -5.01
N LEU A 92 1.20 4.85 -3.97
CA LEU A 92 1.22 6.31 -4.00
C LEU A 92 2.65 6.83 -3.98
N GLU A 93 3.48 6.27 -3.09
CA GLU A 93 4.84 6.72 -2.86
C GLU A 93 5.69 5.68 -2.14
N VAL A 94 7.01 5.87 -2.25
CA VAL A 94 8.00 5.21 -1.41
C VAL A 94 8.09 5.99 -0.10
N LEU A 95 7.89 5.30 1.03
CA LEU A 95 8.05 5.87 2.37
C LEU A 95 9.49 5.70 2.87
N GLU A 96 10.07 4.52 2.64
CA GLU A 96 11.40 4.16 3.12
C GLU A 96 12.02 3.13 2.17
N GLU A 97 13.30 3.30 1.85
CA GLU A 97 14.08 2.27 1.16
C GLU A 97 14.61 1.26 2.16
N LEU A 98 14.27 -0.02 1.96
CA LEU A 98 14.70 -1.09 2.83
C LEU A 98 16.00 -1.65 2.30
N SER A 99 17.11 -1.33 2.97
CA SER A 99 18.41 -1.88 2.60
C SER A 99 18.36 -3.41 2.60
N PRO A 100 18.95 -4.10 1.61
CA PRO A 100 19.09 -5.55 1.70
C PRO A 100 19.87 -5.90 2.97
N PRO A 101 19.56 -7.02 3.64
CA PRO A 101 20.30 -7.42 4.84
C PRO A 101 21.79 -7.46 4.49
N ARG A 102 22.60 -6.73 5.27
CA ARG A 102 24.05 -6.83 5.16
C ARG A 102 24.42 -8.27 5.48
N MET A 103 24.76 -9.04 4.46
CA MET A 103 25.39 -10.34 4.63
C MET A 103 26.76 -10.07 5.27
N GLY A 104 26.83 -10.25 6.58
CA GLY A 104 28.09 -10.28 7.33
C GLY A 104 28.79 -11.61 7.18
#